data_AF-A0A4R4Y6V4-F1
#
_entry.id   AF-A0A4R4Y6V4-F1
#
_cell.length_a   1.000
_cell.length_b   1.000
_cell.length_c   1.000
_cell.angle_alpha   90.00
_cell.angle_beta   90.00
_cell.angle_gamma   90.00
#
_symmetry.space_group_name_H-M   'P 1'
#
loop_
_entity.id
_entity.type
_entity.pdbx_description
1 polymer ?
#
loop_
_entity_poly.entity_id
_entity_poly.type
_entity_poly.pdbx_seq_one_letter_code
_entity_poly.pdbx_strand_id
1 'polypeptide(L)'
;MLADLADPDETSHHLSGPNLRPPMNDPRLDLTDLFAFSAPGDRTVLIMDIHPFAGENDALHPDAVYRINVDTDGDHRADVAFSFVFSAPGNGQQTVTVYRATGAQAREHDAVGDPVITNAPVDLGPDPRTVETGPYRFFAGLRSDPFFADLEGIGNDFQWTGHDAMADKNIFGLVLEMPDAELSSDPEIGLWMRASLRRNGQLKSVDRGAHPSLTAYFNEEDVKDAYNEGEPATDWDTYLQPWTAVLQYTGGYDPQTAEQTLRTVLPDVLRFDRSKPAAYPNGRKLTDDVTSMRLAMVSGGKITTDHIGPHDDLLSEFPYLGAPHGAPVAG
;
A
#
# COMPACT_ATOMS: atom_id res chain seq x y z
N MET A 1 -24.84 5.97 9.71
CA MET A 1 -23.89 6.66 10.63
C MET A 1 -22.44 6.33 10.33
N LEU A 2 -22.06 5.05 10.14
CA LEU A 2 -20.83 4.72 9.40
C LEU A 2 -21.08 4.63 7.88
N ALA A 3 -22.30 4.32 7.43
CA ALA A 3 -22.67 4.37 6.02
C ALA A 3 -22.68 5.79 5.41
N ASP A 4 -22.68 6.85 6.23
CA ASP A 4 -22.53 8.23 5.71
C ASP A 4 -21.09 8.52 5.24
N LEU A 5 -20.13 7.62 5.50
CA LEU A 5 -18.76 7.66 4.96
C LEU A 5 -18.62 6.85 3.66
N ALA A 6 -19.66 6.14 3.23
CA ALA A 6 -19.62 5.26 2.07
C ALA A 6 -20.67 5.71 1.05
N ASP A 7 -20.23 6.44 0.01
CA ASP A 7 -21.09 6.71 -1.14
C ASP A 7 -21.30 5.39 -1.92
N PRO A 8 -22.54 4.87 -2.05
CA PRO A 8 -22.81 3.58 -2.68
C PRO A 8 -22.40 3.50 -4.15
N ASP A 9 -22.11 4.61 -4.84
CA ASP A 9 -21.60 4.60 -6.22
C ASP A 9 -20.06 4.68 -6.34
N GLU A 10 -19.31 4.89 -5.25
CA GLU A 10 -17.83 5.11 -5.29
C GLU A 10 -17.06 4.40 -4.14
N THR A 11 -17.51 3.22 -3.70
CA THR A 11 -16.82 2.47 -2.61
C THR A 11 -15.73 1.55 -3.13
N SER A 12 -14.54 2.12 -3.36
CA SER A 12 -13.30 1.34 -3.30
C SER A 12 -12.35 2.00 -2.33
N HIS A 13 -11.92 1.24 -1.32
CA HIS A 13 -10.88 1.70 -0.40
C HIS A 13 -9.52 1.92 -1.09
N HIS A 14 -9.41 1.44 -2.35
CA HIS A 14 -8.24 1.55 -3.18
C HIS A 14 -8.15 2.92 -3.85
N LEU A 15 -9.16 3.79 -3.66
CA LEU A 15 -9.20 5.13 -4.22
C LEU A 15 -8.77 6.13 -3.14
N SER A 16 -7.50 6.54 -3.22
CA SER A 16 -6.84 7.39 -2.22
C SER A 16 -7.04 8.90 -2.42
N GLY A 17 -7.51 9.33 -3.60
CA GLY A 17 -7.64 10.74 -3.97
C GLY A 17 -8.97 11.40 -3.58
N PRO A 18 -9.11 12.72 -3.86
CA PRO A 18 -10.33 13.48 -3.57
C PRO A 18 -11.56 12.94 -4.31
N ASN A 19 -12.68 12.87 -3.59
CA ASN A 19 -13.95 12.23 -3.96
C ASN A 19 -13.80 10.76 -4.31
N LEU A 20 -12.94 10.02 -3.59
CA LEU A 20 -12.67 8.60 -3.87
C LEU A 20 -12.35 8.37 -5.35
N ARG A 21 -11.52 9.25 -5.93
CA ARG A 21 -11.01 9.10 -7.29
C ARG A 21 -9.52 8.81 -7.26
N PRO A 22 -8.98 8.22 -8.33
CA PRO A 22 -7.55 8.10 -8.43
C PRO A 22 -6.85 9.45 -8.33
N PRO A 23 -5.66 9.50 -7.69
CA PRO A 23 -4.81 10.68 -7.69
C PRO A 23 -4.65 11.25 -9.09
N MET A 24 -4.92 12.56 -9.25
CA MET A 24 -4.87 13.26 -10.53
C MET A 24 -5.79 12.69 -11.64
N ASN A 25 -6.82 11.91 -11.27
CA ASN A 25 -7.68 11.13 -12.17
C ASN A 25 -6.92 10.11 -13.04
N ASP A 26 -5.85 9.54 -12.51
CA ASP A 26 -5.07 8.49 -13.17
C ASP A 26 -4.89 7.28 -12.23
N PRO A 27 -5.57 6.14 -12.50
CA PRO A 27 -5.50 4.95 -11.63
C PRO A 27 -4.08 4.41 -11.48
N ARG A 28 -3.18 4.69 -12.44
CA ARG A 28 -1.77 4.29 -12.34
C ARG A 28 -1.03 4.95 -11.18
N LEU A 29 -1.56 6.02 -10.61
CA LEU A 29 -0.95 6.75 -9.50
C LEU A 29 -1.55 6.38 -8.14
N ASP A 30 -2.54 5.50 -8.13
CA ASP A 30 -3.26 5.09 -6.94
C ASP A 30 -2.53 3.93 -6.26
N LEU A 31 -2.01 4.19 -5.06
CA LEU A 31 -1.41 3.18 -4.20
C LEU A 31 -2.50 2.52 -3.38
N THR A 32 -2.48 1.19 -3.34
CA THR A 32 -3.52 0.46 -2.62
C THR A 32 -2.99 -0.10 -1.31
N ASP A 33 -1.92 -0.90 -1.39
CA ASP A 33 -1.51 -1.74 -0.28
C ASP A 33 0.00 -1.83 -0.13
N LEU A 34 0.44 -1.75 1.13
CA LEU A 34 1.80 -2.05 1.55
C LEU A 34 1.81 -3.35 2.35
N PHE A 35 2.64 -4.30 1.94
CA PHE A 35 2.91 -5.51 2.71
C PHE A 35 4.37 -5.58 3.12
N ALA A 36 4.60 -6.11 4.33
CA ALA A 36 5.92 -6.26 4.91
C ALA A 36 5.94 -7.49 5.81
N PHE A 37 6.74 -8.49 5.44
CA PHE A 37 6.88 -9.73 6.21
C PHE A 37 8.23 -10.39 5.97
N SER A 38 8.63 -11.30 6.87
CA SER A 38 9.88 -12.04 6.72
C SER A 38 9.74 -13.22 5.77
N ALA A 39 10.77 -13.45 4.96
CA ALA A 39 11.00 -14.67 4.21
C ALA A 39 12.12 -15.50 4.85
N PRO A 40 12.24 -16.81 4.55
CA PRO A 40 13.32 -17.64 5.05
C PRO A 40 14.72 -17.07 4.75
N GLY A 41 15.64 -17.18 5.71
CA GLY A 41 17.05 -16.82 5.55
C GLY A 41 17.41 -15.36 5.88
N ASP A 42 16.79 -14.79 6.92
CA ASP A 42 16.99 -13.39 7.36
C ASP A 42 16.72 -12.39 6.24
N ARG A 43 15.56 -12.56 5.59
CA ARG A 43 15.11 -11.77 4.46
C ARG A 43 13.79 -11.11 4.77
N THR A 44 13.61 -9.91 4.24
CA THR A 44 12.37 -9.15 4.29
C THR A 44 11.78 -9.08 2.88
N VAL A 45 10.46 -9.23 2.80
CA VAL A 45 9.65 -9.00 1.61
C VAL A 45 8.89 -7.70 1.82
N LEU A 46 9.00 -6.81 0.84
CA LEU A 46 8.21 -5.59 0.72
C LEU A 46 7.37 -5.68 -0.56
N ILE A 47 6.07 -5.43 -0.46
CA ILE A 47 5.16 -5.39 -1.61
C ILE A 47 4.44 -4.06 -1.62
N MET A 48 4.43 -3.41 -2.77
CA MET A 48 3.60 -2.23 -3.06
C MET A 48 2.64 -2.60 -4.18
N ASP A 49 1.35 -2.50 -3.89
CA ASP A 49 0.30 -2.66 -4.89
C ASP A 49 -0.22 -1.29 -5.33
N ILE A 50 -0.48 -1.20 -6.64
CA ILE A 50 -0.74 0.05 -7.37
C ILE A 50 -1.75 -0.26 -8.45
N HIS A 51 -2.50 0.75 -8.91
CA HIS A 51 -3.37 0.62 -10.06
C HIS A 51 -4.47 -0.43 -9.83
N PRO A 52 -5.44 -0.14 -8.95
CA PRO A 52 -6.56 -1.03 -8.72
C PRO A 52 -7.35 -1.24 -10.02
N PHE A 53 -7.92 -2.44 -10.15
CA PHE A 53 -8.74 -2.84 -11.30
C PHE A 53 -7.97 -2.85 -12.65
N ALA A 54 -6.67 -3.09 -12.61
CA ALA A 54 -5.82 -3.09 -13.81
C ALA A 54 -6.18 -4.21 -14.80
N GLY A 55 -6.04 -3.93 -16.09
CA GLY A 55 -6.24 -4.86 -17.20
C GLY A 55 -4.95 -5.29 -17.90
N GLU A 56 -5.07 -6.29 -18.78
CA GLU A 56 -3.95 -6.90 -19.52
C GLU A 56 -3.23 -5.98 -20.52
N ASN A 57 -3.78 -4.79 -20.79
CA ASN A 57 -3.19 -3.81 -21.70
C ASN A 57 -2.71 -2.55 -20.97
N ASP A 58 -2.80 -2.53 -19.64
CA ASP A 58 -2.37 -1.40 -18.84
C ASP A 58 -0.86 -1.41 -18.60
N ALA A 59 -0.38 -0.27 -18.10
CA ALA A 59 1.03 -0.04 -17.77
C ALA A 59 1.10 0.95 -16.61
N LEU A 60 2.25 1.03 -15.94
CA LEU A 60 2.50 2.04 -14.91
C LEU A 60 2.95 3.37 -15.52
N HIS A 61 2.83 4.45 -14.76
CA HIS A 61 3.03 5.81 -15.27
C HIS A 61 4.53 6.09 -15.48
N PRO A 62 4.99 6.43 -16.71
CA PRO A 62 6.42 6.58 -17.01
C PRO A 62 7.06 7.84 -16.40
N ASP A 63 6.28 8.89 -16.14
CA ASP A 63 6.76 10.11 -15.47
C ASP A 63 6.58 10.09 -13.93
N ALA A 64 6.16 8.96 -13.35
CA ALA A 64 6.00 8.81 -11.92
C ALA A 64 7.23 8.17 -11.26
N VAL A 65 7.41 8.49 -9.98
CA VAL A 65 8.32 7.79 -9.08
C VAL A 65 7.48 7.18 -7.96
N TYR A 66 7.45 5.86 -7.90
CA TYR A 66 6.82 5.11 -6.82
C TYR A 66 7.89 4.73 -5.81
N ARG A 67 7.62 4.82 -4.52
CA ARG A 67 8.65 4.68 -3.48
C ARG A 67 8.15 3.90 -2.28
N ILE A 68 8.93 2.94 -1.81
CA ILE A 68 8.81 2.42 -0.45
C ILE A 68 9.91 3.08 0.38
N ASN A 69 9.50 3.84 1.40
CA ASN A 69 10.39 4.52 2.32
C ASN A 69 10.54 3.69 3.59
N VAL A 70 11.72 3.75 4.20
CA VAL A 70 12.08 2.99 5.39
C VAL A 70 12.68 3.94 6.42
N ASP A 71 12.02 4.05 7.56
CA ASP A 71 12.49 4.70 8.79
C ASP A 71 13.21 3.64 9.64
N THR A 72 14.44 3.93 10.04
CA THR A 72 15.29 3.00 10.79
C THR A 72 15.66 3.49 12.19
N ASP A 73 15.32 4.74 12.53
CA ASP A 73 15.67 5.35 13.81
C ASP A 73 14.46 5.88 14.62
N GLY A 74 13.25 5.77 14.06
CA GLY A 74 12.00 6.13 14.71
C GLY A 74 11.63 7.61 14.57
N ASP A 75 12.38 8.40 13.79
CA ASP A 75 12.08 9.83 13.56
C ASP A 75 10.96 10.06 12.52
N HIS A 76 10.44 8.98 11.92
CA HIS A 76 9.42 8.96 10.87
C HIS A 76 9.86 9.67 9.58
N ARG A 77 11.16 9.64 9.29
CA ARG A 77 11.76 10.11 8.03
C ARG A 77 12.52 8.96 7.38
N ALA A 78 12.65 9.03 6.06
CA ALA A 78 13.30 7.97 5.32
C ALA A 78 14.81 8.00 5.57
N ASP A 79 15.35 6.84 5.95
CA ASP A 79 16.79 6.56 6.03
C ASP A 79 17.24 5.62 4.92
N VAL A 80 16.33 4.78 4.45
CA VAL A 80 16.47 3.99 3.21
C VAL A 80 15.22 4.20 2.36
N ALA A 81 15.38 4.24 1.04
CA ALA A 81 14.24 4.28 0.13
C ALA A 81 14.51 3.45 -1.12
N PHE A 82 13.48 2.74 -1.58
CA PHE A 82 13.45 2.05 -2.87
C PHE A 82 12.54 2.79 -3.82
N SER A 83 13.11 3.38 -4.87
CA SER A 83 12.37 4.13 -5.89
C SER A 83 12.24 3.30 -7.17
N PHE A 84 11.02 3.15 -7.66
CA PHE A 84 10.67 2.40 -8.88
C PHE A 84 10.29 3.42 -9.97
N VAL A 85 11.01 3.37 -11.10
CA VAL A 85 10.74 4.22 -12.27
C VAL A 85 10.60 3.39 -13.52
N PHE A 86 9.64 3.78 -14.36
CA PHE A 86 9.19 2.97 -15.49
C PHE A 86 9.60 3.59 -16.82
N SER A 87 9.98 2.76 -17.78
CA SER A 87 10.13 3.20 -19.16
C SER A 87 8.77 3.61 -19.74
N ALA A 88 8.78 4.43 -20.78
CA ALA A 88 7.58 4.60 -21.61
C ALA A 88 7.10 3.22 -22.11
N PRO A 89 5.80 2.90 -22.01
CA PRO A 89 5.28 1.65 -22.54
C PRO A 89 5.35 1.66 -24.07
N GLY A 90 5.75 0.54 -24.67
CA GLY A 90 5.86 0.39 -26.12
C GLY A 90 5.69 -1.06 -26.56
N ASN A 91 4.83 -1.31 -27.55
CA ASN A 91 4.49 -2.65 -28.05
C ASN A 91 4.05 -3.63 -26.94
N GLY A 92 3.29 -3.16 -25.96
CA GLY A 92 2.86 -3.98 -24.80
C GLY A 92 3.99 -4.35 -23.85
N GLN A 93 5.15 -3.71 -23.96
CA GLN A 93 6.29 -3.91 -23.06
C GLN A 93 6.55 -2.64 -22.27
N GLN A 94 6.90 -2.83 -21.01
CA GLN A 94 7.41 -1.81 -20.12
C GLN A 94 8.51 -2.42 -19.27
N THR A 95 9.45 -1.59 -18.84
CA THR A 95 10.51 -2.00 -17.93
C THR A 95 10.54 -1.08 -16.71
N VAL A 96 11.08 -1.58 -15.61
CA VAL A 96 11.28 -0.85 -14.37
C VAL A 96 12.76 -0.86 -13.97
N THR A 97 13.21 0.26 -13.42
CA THR A 97 14.50 0.38 -12.75
C THR A 97 14.25 0.72 -11.28
N VAL A 98 14.93 0.01 -10.38
CA VAL A 98 14.85 0.19 -8.93
C VAL A 98 16.13 0.85 -8.45
N TYR A 99 15.98 1.97 -7.74
CA TYR A 99 17.07 2.68 -7.08
C TYR A 99 16.97 2.49 -5.57
N ARG A 100 18.12 2.29 -4.92
CA ARG A 100 18.24 2.29 -3.46
C ARG A 100 18.99 3.54 -3.03
N ALA A 101 18.32 4.38 -2.24
CA ALA A 101 18.91 5.55 -1.61
C ALA A 101 19.10 5.34 -0.10
N THR A 102 20.10 5.98 0.49
CA THR A 102 20.35 5.96 1.94
C THR A 102 20.63 7.35 2.49
N GLY A 103 20.38 7.55 3.79
CA GLY A 103 20.67 8.80 4.49
C GLY A 103 19.93 9.97 3.88
N ALA A 104 20.62 11.09 3.64
CA ALA A 104 19.98 12.30 3.11
C ALA A 104 19.29 12.07 1.74
N GLN A 105 19.85 11.20 0.89
CA GLN A 105 19.26 10.89 -0.42
C GLN A 105 17.92 10.15 -0.28
N ALA A 106 17.73 9.35 0.77
CA ALA A 106 16.47 8.64 0.99
C ALA A 106 15.29 9.60 1.22
N ARG A 107 15.57 10.85 1.59
CA ARG A 107 14.57 11.88 1.85
C ARG A 107 14.15 12.65 0.60
N GLU A 108 14.86 12.48 -0.52
CA GLU A 108 14.52 13.10 -1.79
C GLU A 108 13.44 12.30 -2.52
N HIS A 109 12.40 12.95 -3.03
CA HIS A 109 11.32 12.27 -3.75
C HIS A 109 11.74 11.76 -5.14
N ASP A 110 12.85 12.29 -5.68
CA ASP A 110 13.44 11.80 -6.92
C ASP A 110 13.99 10.37 -6.78
N ALA A 111 14.07 9.65 -7.91
CA ALA A 111 14.75 8.37 -7.97
C ALA A 111 16.27 8.57 -7.95
N VAL A 112 16.80 8.82 -6.75
CA VAL A 112 18.24 8.99 -6.48
C VAL A 112 18.82 7.74 -5.82
N GLY A 113 20.15 7.72 -5.65
CA GLY A 113 20.89 6.58 -5.09
C GLY A 113 21.39 5.61 -6.17
N ASP A 114 21.74 4.41 -5.74
CA ASP A 114 22.35 3.40 -6.61
C ASP A 114 21.27 2.57 -7.32
N PRO A 115 21.36 2.37 -8.65
CA PRO A 115 20.47 1.42 -9.32
C PRO A 115 20.81 0.00 -8.91
N VAL A 116 19.88 -0.69 -8.26
CA VAL A 116 20.08 -2.07 -7.77
C VAL A 116 19.47 -3.12 -8.70
N ILE A 117 18.45 -2.73 -9.47
CA ILE A 117 17.83 -3.55 -10.52
C ILE A 117 17.59 -2.62 -11.71
N THR A 118 17.97 -3.03 -12.92
CA THR A 118 17.84 -2.21 -14.14
C THR A 118 17.10 -2.95 -15.23
N ASN A 119 16.13 -2.28 -15.86
CA ASN A 119 15.37 -2.79 -17.00
C ASN A 119 14.69 -4.16 -16.73
N ALA A 120 14.20 -4.38 -15.50
CA ALA A 120 13.38 -5.56 -15.22
C ALA A 120 12.06 -5.45 -15.99
N PRO A 121 11.55 -6.54 -16.57
CA PRO A 121 10.29 -6.50 -17.31
C PRO A 121 9.11 -6.25 -16.36
N VAL A 122 8.14 -5.48 -16.81
CA VAL A 122 6.80 -5.44 -16.21
C VAL A 122 6.00 -6.58 -16.85
N ASP A 123 5.65 -7.59 -16.05
CA ASP A 123 5.05 -8.83 -16.53
C ASP A 123 3.53 -8.79 -16.49
N LEU A 124 2.88 -9.12 -17.60
CA LEU A 124 1.43 -9.18 -17.72
C LEU A 124 0.93 -10.63 -17.82
N GLY A 125 1.85 -11.60 -17.82
CA GLY A 125 1.54 -13.01 -17.97
C GLY A 125 1.12 -13.70 -16.67
N PRO A 126 0.47 -14.87 -16.77
CA PRO A 126 0.07 -15.67 -15.62
C PRO A 126 1.28 -16.24 -14.86
N ASP A 127 2.33 -16.64 -15.57
CA ASP A 127 3.57 -17.15 -14.98
C ASP A 127 4.54 -16.00 -14.65
N PRO A 128 4.96 -15.82 -13.39
CA PRO A 128 5.85 -14.71 -13.00
C PRO A 128 7.23 -14.77 -13.63
N ARG A 129 7.57 -13.72 -14.36
CA ARG A 129 8.93 -13.38 -14.76
C ARG A 129 9.63 -12.59 -13.67
N THR A 130 10.35 -13.31 -12.81
CA THR A 130 11.14 -12.74 -11.71
C THR A 130 12.56 -12.40 -12.16
N VAL A 131 13.19 -11.46 -11.45
CA VAL A 131 14.57 -11.04 -11.66
C VAL A 131 15.34 -11.21 -10.36
N GLU A 132 16.54 -11.76 -10.45
CA GLU A 132 17.49 -11.79 -9.33
C GLU A 132 18.73 -10.98 -9.72
N THR A 133 19.14 -10.05 -8.87
CA THR A 133 20.32 -9.20 -9.12
C THR A 133 20.99 -8.90 -7.79
N GLY A 134 22.24 -9.32 -7.65
CA GLY A 134 22.96 -9.23 -6.38
C GLY A 134 22.16 -9.92 -5.25
N PRO A 135 21.87 -9.23 -4.13
CA PRO A 135 21.11 -9.80 -3.01
C PRO A 135 19.58 -9.75 -3.21
N TYR A 136 19.09 -9.07 -4.24
CA TYR A 136 17.66 -8.79 -4.44
C TYR A 136 16.98 -9.84 -5.32
N ARG A 137 15.76 -10.21 -4.94
CA ARG A 137 14.78 -10.87 -5.82
C ARG A 137 13.65 -9.89 -6.06
N PHE A 138 13.21 -9.77 -7.30
CA PHE A 138 12.29 -8.73 -7.71
C PHE A 138 11.28 -9.21 -8.74
N PHE A 139 10.07 -8.69 -8.63
CA PHE A 139 8.98 -8.87 -9.57
C PHE A 139 8.20 -7.56 -9.70
N ALA A 140 7.75 -7.26 -10.92
CA ALA A 140 6.81 -6.18 -11.20
C ALA A 140 5.81 -6.67 -12.25
N GLY A 141 4.52 -6.50 -12.02
CA GLY A 141 3.54 -6.94 -13.01
C GLY A 141 2.10 -6.99 -12.53
N LEU A 142 1.21 -7.34 -13.47
CA LEU A 142 -0.22 -7.50 -13.24
C LEU A 142 -0.48 -8.77 -12.43
N ARG A 143 -1.13 -8.68 -11.28
CA ARG A 143 -1.43 -9.83 -10.40
C ARG A 143 -2.85 -9.73 -9.86
N SER A 144 -3.38 -10.84 -9.34
CA SER A 144 -4.63 -10.78 -8.58
C SER A 144 -4.46 -9.86 -7.37
N ASP A 145 -5.50 -9.09 -7.07
CA ASP A 145 -5.53 -8.19 -5.93
C ASP A 145 -5.60 -9.04 -4.64
N PRO A 146 -4.63 -8.92 -3.71
CA PRO A 146 -4.67 -9.67 -2.46
C PRO A 146 -5.60 -9.04 -1.41
N PHE A 147 -6.12 -7.83 -1.65
CA PHE A 147 -7.09 -7.22 -0.75
C PHE A 147 -8.44 -7.94 -0.84
N PHE A 148 -9.17 -7.97 0.27
CA PHE A 148 -10.47 -8.62 0.36
C PHE A 148 -11.38 -7.84 1.32
N ALA A 149 -12.61 -7.58 0.86
CA ALA A 149 -13.63 -6.91 1.66
C ALA A 149 -15.03 -7.01 1.06
N ASP A 150 -16.05 -7.03 1.93
CA ASP A 150 -17.45 -6.82 1.54
C ASP A 150 -17.77 -5.32 1.46
N LEU A 151 -17.23 -4.65 0.44
CA LEU A 151 -17.42 -3.20 0.25
C LEU A 151 -18.90 -2.83 0.06
N GLU A 152 -19.68 -3.69 -0.58
CA GLU A 152 -21.14 -3.55 -0.71
C GLU A 152 -21.82 -3.56 0.66
N GLY A 153 -21.44 -4.49 1.51
CA GLY A 153 -21.91 -4.56 2.89
C GLY A 153 -21.54 -3.32 3.69
N ILE A 154 -20.30 -2.83 3.56
CA ILE A 154 -19.85 -1.57 4.20
C ILE A 154 -20.73 -0.39 3.77
N GLY A 155 -21.00 -0.26 2.46
CA GLY A 155 -21.87 0.78 1.91
C GLY A 155 -23.35 0.64 2.29
N ASN A 156 -23.78 -0.57 2.64
CA ASN A 156 -25.17 -0.90 2.97
C ASN A 156 -25.40 -1.04 4.48
N ASP A 157 -24.91 -0.09 5.28
CA ASP A 157 -25.07 -0.09 6.76
C ASP A 157 -24.64 -1.43 7.41
N PHE A 158 -23.58 -2.06 6.89
CA PHE A 158 -23.03 -3.35 7.35
C PHE A 158 -24.00 -4.52 7.23
N GLN A 159 -24.94 -4.44 6.30
CA GLN A 159 -25.70 -5.60 5.86
C GLN A 159 -24.83 -6.43 4.92
N TRP A 160 -24.04 -7.33 5.52
CA TRP A 160 -23.11 -8.20 4.79
C TRP A 160 -23.79 -9.01 3.71
N THR A 161 -23.21 -8.95 2.52
CA THR A 161 -23.59 -9.68 1.32
C THR A 161 -22.85 -11.01 1.24
N GLY A 162 -21.66 -11.09 1.84
CA GLY A 162 -20.72 -12.20 1.67
C GLY A 162 -20.02 -12.20 0.30
N HIS A 163 -20.17 -11.11 -0.46
CA HIS A 163 -19.48 -10.90 -1.73
C HIS A 163 -18.17 -10.17 -1.46
N ASP A 164 -17.07 -10.77 -1.91
CA ASP A 164 -15.77 -10.13 -1.91
C ASP A 164 -15.63 -9.27 -3.17
N ALA A 165 -15.50 -7.96 -2.98
CA ALA A 165 -15.44 -7.01 -4.08
C ALA A 165 -14.18 -7.16 -4.95
N MET A 166 -13.12 -7.80 -4.43
CA MET A 166 -11.79 -7.90 -5.03
C MET A 166 -11.47 -9.28 -5.61
N ALA A 167 -12.32 -10.28 -5.37
CA ALA A 167 -12.04 -11.69 -5.70
C ALA A 167 -11.74 -12.01 -7.18
N ASP A 168 -12.07 -11.11 -8.11
CA ASP A 168 -11.82 -11.21 -9.55
C ASP A 168 -11.08 -9.99 -10.11
N LYS A 169 -10.46 -9.18 -9.23
CA LYS A 169 -9.80 -7.92 -9.59
C LYS A 169 -8.29 -8.05 -9.57
N ASN A 170 -7.63 -7.22 -10.37
CA ASN A 170 -6.18 -7.20 -10.50
C ASN A 170 -5.60 -5.86 -10.06
N ILE A 171 -4.32 -5.90 -9.70
CA ILE A 171 -3.45 -4.77 -9.42
C ILE A 171 -2.14 -4.90 -10.21
N PHE A 172 -1.33 -3.84 -10.23
CA PHE A 172 0.11 -3.96 -10.48
C PHE A 172 0.86 -4.10 -9.15
N GLY A 173 1.49 -5.26 -8.94
CA GLY A 173 2.27 -5.54 -7.75
C GLY A 173 3.78 -5.35 -8.00
N LEU A 174 4.44 -4.63 -7.09
CA LEU A 174 5.89 -4.49 -7.04
C LEU A 174 6.43 -5.23 -5.82
N VAL A 175 7.08 -6.37 -6.04
CA VAL A 175 7.55 -7.28 -4.98
C VAL A 175 9.06 -7.24 -4.92
N LEU A 176 9.61 -6.82 -3.79
CA LEU A 176 11.04 -6.75 -3.52
C LEU A 176 11.39 -7.59 -2.29
N GLU A 177 12.23 -8.60 -2.48
CA GLU A 177 12.76 -9.43 -1.40
C GLU A 177 14.27 -9.22 -1.28
N MET A 178 14.74 -8.92 -0.09
CA MET A 178 16.15 -8.61 0.20
C MET A 178 16.62 -9.17 1.55
N PRO A 179 17.94 -9.31 1.78
CA PRO A 179 18.46 -9.52 3.12
C PRO A 179 18.10 -8.36 4.05
N ASP A 180 17.88 -8.67 5.32
CA ASP A 180 17.54 -7.69 6.35
C ASP A 180 18.55 -6.53 6.48
N ALA A 181 19.83 -6.84 6.24
CA ALA A 181 20.92 -5.87 6.27
C ALA A 181 20.84 -4.78 5.19
N GLU A 182 20.04 -4.98 4.13
CA GLU A 182 19.77 -3.94 3.13
C GLU A 182 18.84 -2.84 3.65
N LEU A 183 18.14 -3.09 4.75
CA LEU A 183 17.21 -2.15 5.40
C LEU A 183 17.85 -1.49 6.62
N SER A 184 18.17 -2.30 7.63
CA SER A 184 18.77 -1.86 8.89
C SER A 184 19.33 -3.06 9.65
N SER A 185 20.34 -2.84 10.49
CA SER A 185 20.78 -3.82 11.48
C SER A 185 19.80 -3.96 12.65
N ASP A 186 19.02 -2.92 12.94
CA ASP A 186 18.01 -2.94 14.00
C ASP A 186 16.75 -3.63 13.48
N PRO A 187 16.14 -4.56 14.23
CA PRO A 187 15.07 -5.40 13.70
C PRO A 187 13.78 -4.62 13.42
N GLU A 188 13.55 -3.52 14.12
CA GLU A 188 12.39 -2.65 13.96
C GLU A 188 12.63 -1.59 12.88
N ILE A 189 11.68 -1.49 11.96
CA ILE A 189 11.63 -0.47 10.91
C ILE A 189 10.23 0.12 10.79
N GLY A 190 10.13 1.36 10.31
CA GLY A 190 8.89 1.97 9.84
C GLY A 190 8.84 2.00 8.32
N LEU A 191 7.67 1.76 7.73
CA LEU A 191 7.49 1.69 6.28
C LEU A 191 6.29 2.52 5.83
N TRP A 192 6.41 3.19 4.68
CA TRP A 192 5.28 3.82 3.99
C TRP A 192 5.57 3.96 2.49
N MET A 193 4.51 4.02 1.70
CA MET A 193 4.57 4.18 0.26
C MET A 193 4.37 5.63 -0.15
N ARG A 194 4.86 6.00 -1.33
CA ARG A 194 4.58 7.29 -1.96
C ARG A 194 4.57 7.16 -3.49
N ALA A 195 3.62 7.81 -4.14
CA ALA A 195 3.63 8.04 -5.57
C ALA A 195 3.81 9.54 -5.81
N SER A 196 4.84 9.89 -6.58
CA SER A 196 5.11 11.26 -6.98
C SER A 196 5.09 11.37 -8.50
N LEU A 197 4.41 12.38 -9.03
CA LEU A 197 4.27 12.60 -10.46
C LEU A 197 5.09 13.81 -10.89
N ARG A 198 5.89 13.67 -11.95
CA ARG A 198 6.65 14.81 -12.49
C ARG A 198 5.75 15.68 -13.36
N ARG A 199 5.60 16.94 -12.98
CA ARG A 199 4.89 17.98 -13.73
C ARG A 199 5.76 19.23 -13.79
N ASN A 200 5.94 19.77 -14.99
CA ASN A 200 6.72 21.00 -15.22
C ASN A 200 8.14 20.96 -14.62
N GLY A 201 8.78 19.79 -14.64
CA GLY A 201 10.14 19.60 -14.12
C GLY A 201 10.24 19.42 -12.60
N GLN A 202 9.13 19.40 -11.86
CA GLN A 202 9.10 19.15 -10.42
C GLN A 202 8.31 17.88 -10.12
N LEU A 203 8.81 17.06 -9.19
CA LEU A 203 8.00 15.99 -8.61
C LEU A 203 7.06 16.59 -7.57
N LYS A 204 5.79 16.19 -7.67
CA LYS A 204 4.80 16.44 -6.65
C LYS A 204 4.31 15.10 -6.13
N SER A 205 4.32 14.91 -4.81
CA SER A 205 3.63 13.76 -4.23
C SER A 205 2.13 13.88 -4.49
N VAL A 206 1.55 12.83 -5.06
CA VAL A 206 0.14 12.77 -5.41
C VAL A 206 -0.59 11.73 -4.57
N ASP A 207 0.15 10.81 -3.95
CA ASP A 207 -0.38 9.79 -3.06
C ASP A 207 0.67 9.29 -2.07
N ARG A 208 0.24 8.86 -0.89
CA ARG A 208 1.04 8.14 0.10
C ARG A 208 0.14 7.30 1.00
N GLY A 209 0.71 6.23 1.54
CA GLY A 209 0.00 5.41 2.52
C GLY A 209 0.89 4.35 3.14
N ALA A 210 0.63 3.96 4.38
CA ALA A 210 1.24 2.78 4.98
C ALA A 210 0.20 1.76 5.44
N HIS A 211 -0.84 2.23 6.15
CA HIS A 211 -1.94 1.38 6.57
C HIS A 211 -3.12 1.49 5.62
N PRO A 212 -3.75 0.37 5.24
CA PRO A 212 -4.88 0.37 4.31
C PRO A 212 -6.05 1.15 4.91
N SER A 213 -6.85 1.76 4.03
CA SER A 213 -8.13 2.46 4.30
C SER A 213 -8.11 3.67 5.23
N LEU A 214 -6.95 4.14 5.70
CA LEU A 214 -6.90 5.30 6.63
C LEU A 214 -7.48 6.57 6.02
N THR A 215 -7.04 6.93 4.81
CA THR A 215 -7.50 8.14 4.12
C THR A 215 -9.00 8.11 3.85
N ALA A 216 -9.57 6.95 3.51
CA ALA A 216 -10.99 6.79 3.26
C ALA A 216 -11.85 6.99 4.53
N TYR A 217 -11.40 6.50 5.69
CA TYR A 217 -12.18 6.59 6.93
C TYR A 217 -11.95 7.86 7.75
N PHE A 218 -10.75 8.45 7.68
CA PHE A 218 -10.34 9.49 8.62
C PHE A 218 -10.16 10.88 8.01
N ASN A 219 -9.85 10.96 6.71
CA ASN A 219 -9.59 12.25 6.07
C ASN A 219 -10.84 12.75 5.36
N GLU A 220 -11.24 13.98 5.69
CA GLU A 220 -12.20 14.74 4.90
C GLU A 220 -11.65 14.99 3.48
N GLU A 221 -12.54 15.19 2.51
CA GLU A 221 -12.15 15.26 1.10
C GLU A 221 -11.19 16.41 0.77
N ASP A 222 -11.35 17.56 1.43
CA ASP A 222 -10.54 18.75 1.17
C ASP A 222 -9.14 18.71 1.81
N VAL A 223 -8.87 17.72 2.69
CA VAL A 223 -7.54 17.54 3.31
C VAL A 223 -6.68 16.47 2.64
N LYS A 224 -7.24 15.65 1.74
CA LYS A 224 -6.52 14.54 1.08
C LYS A 224 -5.32 15.00 0.27
N ASP A 225 -5.42 16.10 -0.47
CA ASP A 225 -4.27 16.65 -1.21
C ASP A 225 -3.12 17.06 -0.27
N ALA A 226 -3.45 17.74 0.84
CA ALA A 226 -2.45 18.14 1.83
C ALA A 226 -1.85 16.92 2.54
N TYR A 227 -2.65 15.89 2.81
CA TYR A 227 -2.18 14.61 3.32
C TYR A 227 -1.19 13.98 2.35
N ASN A 228 -1.55 13.84 1.07
CA ASN A 228 -0.72 13.20 0.06
C ASN A 228 0.61 13.94 -0.17
N GLU A 229 0.62 15.27 -0.04
CA GLU A 229 1.82 16.10 -0.09
C GLU A 229 2.68 16.06 1.19
N GLY A 230 2.07 15.77 2.35
CA GLY A 230 2.71 15.79 3.67
C GLY A 230 3.68 14.63 3.91
N GLU A 231 4.35 14.67 5.08
CA GLU A 231 5.32 13.67 5.53
C GLU A 231 4.89 13.06 6.89
N PRO A 232 5.10 11.74 7.10
CA PRO A 232 4.71 11.07 8.33
C PRO A 232 5.25 11.70 9.62
N ALA A 233 6.44 12.30 9.58
CA ALA A 233 7.03 13.04 10.70
C ALA A 233 6.18 14.19 11.25
N THR A 234 5.16 14.65 10.52
CA THR A 234 4.23 15.71 10.95
C THR A 234 2.81 15.20 11.20
N ASP A 235 2.54 13.92 10.95
CA ASP A 235 1.17 13.38 10.97
C ASP A 235 0.55 13.44 12.36
N TRP A 236 1.34 13.17 13.42
CA TRP A 236 0.83 13.21 14.78
C TRP A 236 0.29 14.60 15.14
N ASP A 237 1.07 15.65 14.88
CA ASP A 237 0.68 17.02 15.19
C ASP A 237 -0.48 17.51 14.30
N THR A 238 -0.55 17.02 13.07
CA THR A 238 -1.54 17.45 12.07
C THR A 238 -2.88 16.73 12.23
N TYR A 239 -2.86 15.42 12.45
CA TYR A 239 -4.04 14.57 12.31
C TYR A 239 -4.56 13.96 13.62
N LEU A 240 -3.81 14.02 14.73
CA LEU A 240 -4.27 13.42 15.99
C LEU A 240 -5.66 13.96 16.39
N GLN A 241 -5.84 15.27 16.38
CA GLN A 241 -7.10 15.89 16.79
C GLN A 241 -8.27 15.54 15.85
N PRO A 242 -8.19 15.73 14.51
CA PRO A 242 -9.30 15.37 13.64
C PRO A 242 -9.60 13.87 13.64
N TRP A 243 -8.59 13.00 13.66
CA TRP A 243 -8.82 11.55 13.69
C TRP A 243 -9.38 11.08 15.04
N THR A 244 -9.03 11.76 16.13
CA THR A 244 -9.69 11.55 17.43
C THR A 244 -11.18 11.87 17.32
N ALA A 245 -11.55 13.00 16.71
CA ALA A 245 -12.96 13.37 16.52
C ALA A 245 -13.73 12.32 15.69
N VAL A 246 -13.10 11.75 14.65
CA VAL A 246 -13.67 10.65 13.87
C VAL A 246 -13.96 9.44 14.77
N LEU A 247 -13.01 8.99 15.59
CA LEU A 247 -13.23 7.85 16.50
C LEU A 247 -14.29 8.16 17.56
N GLN A 248 -14.32 9.37 18.12
CA GLN A 248 -15.36 9.77 19.06
C GLN A 248 -16.75 9.70 18.42
N TYR A 249 -16.88 10.17 17.17
CA TYR A 249 -18.14 10.19 16.44
C TYR A 249 -18.61 8.80 16.02
N THR A 250 -17.73 8.00 15.42
CA THR A 250 -18.05 6.69 14.82
C THR A 250 -18.08 5.57 15.86
N GLY A 251 -17.05 5.52 16.70
CA GLY A 251 -16.86 4.45 17.67
C GLY A 251 -17.40 4.77 19.07
N GLY A 252 -17.59 6.05 19.39
CA GLY A 252 -17.99 6.48 20.74
C GLY A 252 -16.84 6.44 21.75
N TYR A 253 -15.60 6.58 21.28
CA TYR A 253 -14.42 6.60 22.12
C TYR A 253 -14.42 7.84 23.04
N ASP A 254 -13.84 7.71 24.23
CA ASP A 254 -13.35 8.87 24.96
C ASP A 254 -11.99 9.33 24.38
N PRO A 255 -11.58 10.59 24.61
CA PRO A 255 -10.34 11.13 24.02
C PRO A 255 -9.09 10.30 24.31
N GLN A 256 -8.95 9.75 25.52
CA GLN A 256 -7.74 9.02 25.91
C GLN A 256 -7.68 7.67 25.20
N THR A 257 -8.79 6.95 25.12
CA THR A 257 -8.86 5.67 24.41
C THR A 257 -8.71 5.88 22.90
N ALA A 258 -9.25 6.96 22.34
CA ALA A 258 -9.06 7.31 20.92
C ALA A 258 -7.58 7.56 20.61
N GLU A 259 -6.88 8.38 21.39
CA GLU A 259 -5.46 8.62 21.20
C GLU A 259 -4.63 7.32 21.30
N GLN A 260 -4.91 6.47 22.30
CA GLN A 260 -4.23 5.18 22.45
C GLN A 260 -4.45 4.27 21.23
N THR A 261 -5.66 4.27 20.69
CA THR A 261 -6.01 3.51 19.49
C THR A 261 -5.27 4.06 18.27
N LEU A 262 -5.19 5.39 18.12
CA LEU A 262 -4.50 6.04 17.00
C LEU A 262 -2.99 5.79 16.99
N ARG A 263 -2.35 5.54 18.13
CA ARG A 263 -0.91 5.17 18.18
C ARG A 263 -0.55 3.92 17.39
N THR A 264 -1.54 3.11 17.01
CA THR A 264 -1.32 1.92 16.18
C THR A 264 -1.14 2.25 14.69
N VAL A 265 -1.62 3.42 14.25
CA VAL A 265 -1.71 3.79 12.82
C VAL A 265 -1.32 5.25 12.53
N LEU A 266 -1.05 6.04 13.56
CA LEU A 266 -0.62 7.44 13.47
C LEU A 266 0.73 7.62 14.19
N PRO A 267 1.77 8.16 13.53
CA PRO A 267 1.80 8.59 12.11
C PRO A 267 1.55 7.43 11.15
N ASP A 268 1.17 7.71 9.90
CA ASP A 268 0.86 6.66 8.90
C ASP A 268 2.15 5.97 8.44
N VAL A 269 2.64 5.09 9.30
CA VAL A 269 3.88 4.33 9.19
C VAL A 269 3.57 2.91 9.66
N LEU A 270 3.74 1.93 8.77
CA LEU A 270 3.62 0.52 9.10
C LEU A 270 4.88 0.09 9.86
N ARG A 271 4.72 -0.25 11.14
CA ARG A 271 5.83 -0.73 11.96
C ARG A 271 6.03 -2.22 11.74
N PHE A 272 7.28 -2.62 11.54
CA PHE A 272 7.63 -4.03 11.38
C PHE A 272 8.89 -4.36 12.18
N ASP A 273 8.73 -5.22 13.18
CA ASP A 273 9.81 -5.81 13.96
C ASP A 273 10.05 -7.24 13.47
N ARG A 274 11.18 -7.41 12.78
CA ARG A 274 11.63 -8.66 12.16
C ARG A 274 11.99 -9.76 13.18
N SER A 275 12.10 -9.42 14.46
CA SER A 275 12.30 -10.40 15.54
C SER A 275 11.00 -11.08 15.98
N LYS A 276 9.84 -10.60 15.51
CA LYS A 276 8.51 -11.11 15.84
C LYS A 276 7.85 -11.72 14.60
N PRO A 277 6.93 -12.69 14.76
CA PRO A 277 6.12 -13.17 13.65
C PRO A 277 5.39 -12.02 12.94
N ALA A 278 5.41 -12.01 11.61
CA ALA A 278 4.65 -11.05 10.82
C ALA A 278 3.14 -11.35 10.94
N ALA A 279 2.40 -10.35 11.38
CA ALA A 279 0.95 -10.30 11.43
C ALA A 279 0.57 -8.86 11.79
N TYR A 280 -0.35 -8.25 11.03
CA TYR A 280 -0.79 -6.89 11.29
C TYR A 280 -1.26 -6.73 12.75
N PRO A 281 -0.76 -5.71 13.49
CA PRO A 281 -0.04 -4.53 13.01
C PRO A 281 1.50 -4.62 12.99
N ASN A 282 2.11 -5.78 13.25
CA ASN A 282 3.56 -5.99 13.09
C ASN A 282 3.87 -6.42 11.64
N GLY A 283 4.16 -5.44 10.80
CA GLY A 283 4.14 -5.63 9.35
C GLY A 283 2.74 -5.96 8.86
N ARG A 284 2.64 -6.56 7.68
CA ARG A 284 1.38 -7.02 7.10
C ARG A 284 1.66 -8.13 6.10
N LYS A 285 0.98 -9.26 6.25
CA LYS A 285 0.92 -10.33 5.25
C LYS A 285 -0.27 -10.12 4.33
N LEU A 286 -0.21 -10.75 3.16
CA LEU A 286 -1.30 -10.78 2.17
C LEU A 286 -2.61 -11.34 2.75
N THR A 287 -2.52 -12.19 3.78
CA THR A 287 -3.67 -12.87 4.40
C THR A 287 -4.17 -12.22 5.69
N ASP A 288 -3.59 -11.09 6.10
CA ASP A 288 -4.03 -10.39 7.31
C ASP A 288 -5.33 -9.61 7.03
N ASP A 289 -6.38 -9.90 7.81
CA ASP A 289 -7.71 -9.28 7.69
C ASP A 289 -7.75 -7.87 8.29
N VAL A 290 -7.14 -6.95 7.53
CA VAL A 290 -7.06 -5.53 7.87
C VAL A 290 -8.43 -4.84 7.82
N THR A 291 -9.36 -5.32 7.00
CA THR A 291 -10.73 -4.80 6.89
C THR A 291 -11.46 -4.99 8.20
N SER A 292 -11.52 -6.21 8.72
CA SER A 292 -12.12 -6.52 10.02
C SER A 292 -11.46 -5.72 11.15
N MET A 293 -10.13 -5.60 11.13
CA MET A 293 -9.40 -4.81 12.14
C MET A 293 -9.72 -3.33 12.07
N ARG A 294 -9.84 -2.75 10.88
CA ARG A 294 -10.23 -1.35 10.70
C ARG A 294 -11.68 -1.13 11.11
N LEU A 295 -12.61 -2.00 10.72
CA LEU A 295 -14.01 -1.96 11.14
C LEU A 295 -14.14 -1.99 12.66
N ALA A 296 -13.37 -2.85 13.34
CA ALA A 296 -13.31 -2.88 14.80
C ALA A 296 -12.80 -1.57 15.38
N MET A 297 -11.76 -0.99 14.79
CA MET A 297 -11.22 0.30 15.21
C MET A 297 -12.26 1.41 15.07
N VAL A 298 -12.83 1.64 13.89
CA VAL A 298 -13.74 2.77 13.63
C VAL A 298 -15.09 2.60 14.34
N SER A 299 -15.54 1.36 14.57
CA SER A 299 -16.83 1.10 15.24
C SER A 299 -16.76 1.08 16.77
N GLY A 300 -15.56 1.14 17.37
CA GLY A 300 -15.39 0.92 18.81
C GLY A 300 -15.63 -0.53 19.22
N GLY A 301 -15.27 -1.48 18.34
CA GLY A 301 -15.40 -2.93 18.54
C GLY A 301 -16.82 -3.48 18.32
N LYS A 302 -17.76 -2.67 17.83
CA LYS A 302 -19.15 -3.11 17.58
C LYS A 302 -19.26 -3.98 16.32
N ILE A 303 -18.38 -3.73 15.35
CA ILE A 303 -18.28 -4.47 14.10
C ILE A 303 -16.88 -5.05 14.07
N THR A 304 -16.79 -6.37 14.04
CA THR A 304 -15.50 -7.07 14.21
C THR A 304 -15.12 -7.90 13.00
N THR A 305 -15.99 -7.99 12.00
CA THR A 305 -15.76 -8.71 10.75
C THR A 305 -16.82 -8.32 9.71
N ASP A 306 -16.43 -8.42 8.44
CA ASP A 306 -17.30 -8.39 7.27
C ASP A 306 -17.58 -9.80 6.69
N HIS A 307 -17.03 -10.84 7.35
CA HIS A 307 -17.12 -12.25 6.99
C HIS A 307 -16.39 -12.66 5.70
N ILE A 308 -15.49 -11.82 5.18
CA ILE A 308 -14.64 -12.16 4.04
C ILE A 308 -13.28 -12.66 4.53
N GLY A 309 -12.81 -13.75 3.93
CA GLY A 309 -11.52 -14.34 4.24
C GLY A 309 -10.49 -14.07 3.13
N PRO A 310 -9.21 -14.38 3.37
CA PRO A 310 -8.18 -14.19 2.37
C PRO A 310 -8.41 -15.07 1.14
N HIS A 311 -7.97 -14.58 -0.01
CA HIS A 311 -8.02 -15.32 -1.27
C HIS A 311 -7.18 -16.60 -1.23
N ASP A 312 -7.57 -17.60 -2.02
CA ASP A 312 -6.93 -18.93 -2.09
C ASP A 312 -5.98 -19.11 -3.28
N ASP A 313 -5.83 -18.08 -4.10
CA ASP A 313 -5.00 -18.04 -5.31
C ASP A 313 -3.58 -17.49 -5.08
N LEU A 314 -3.30 -16.99 -3.87
CA LEU A 314 -2.00 -16.46 -3.47
C LEU A 314 -0.91 -17.54 -3.49
N LEU A 315 0.31 -17.16 -3.84
CA LEU A 315 1.45 -18.06 -3.92
C LEU A 315 2.17 -18.18 -2.57
N SER A 316 2.59 -19.39 -2.20
CA SER A 316 3.40 -19.61 -0.98
C SER A 316 4.87 -19.22 -1.14
N GLU A 317 5.30 -18.99 -2.38
CA GLU A 317 6.67 -18.63 -2.75
C GLU A 317 6.67 -17.35 -3.57
N PHE A 318 7.82 -16.69 -3.64
CA PHE A 318 8.02 -15.46 -4.41
C PHE A 318 7.45 -15.60 -5.85
N PRO A 319 6.64 -14.64 -6.34
CA PRO A 319 6.40 -13.30 -5.80
C PRO A 319 5.20 -13.18 -4.84
N TYR A 320 4.67 -14.29 -4.31
CA TYR A 320 3.59 -14.36 -3.32
C TYR A 320 2.19 -13.94 -3.79
N LEU A 321 2.10 -13.05 -4.77
CA LEU A 321 0.84 -12.61 -5.39
C LEU A 321 0.32 -13.65 -6.40
N GLY A 322 -1.00 -13.83 -6.46
CA GLY A 322 -1.67 -14.78 -7.36
C GLY A 322 -1.65 -14.36 -8.83
N ALA A 323 -1.93 -15.31 -9.72
CA ALA A 323 -1.93 -15.05 -11.17
C ALA A 323 -3.04 -14.05 -11.54
N PRO A 324 -2.81 -13.14 -12.52
CA PRO A 324 -3.82 -12.20 -12.97
C PRO A 324 -5.09 -12.89 -13.48
N HIS A 325 -6.25 -12.39 -13.08
CA HIS A 325 -7.54 -12.80 -13.61
C HIS A 325 -7.69 -12.35 -15.06
N GLY A 326 -8.36 -13.18 -15.86
CA GLY A 326 -8.60 -12.91 -17.29
C GLY A 326 -7.50 -13.44 -18.22
N ALA A 327 -6.30 -13.76 -17.68
CA ALA A 327 -5.19 -14.26 -18.47
C ALA A 327 -5.56 -15.57 -19.20
N PRO A 328 -5.24 -15.71 -20.50
CA PRO A 328 -5.45 -16.97 -21.20
C PRO A 328 -4.65 -18.07 -20.49
N VAL A 329 -5.34 -19.09 -19.99
CA VAL A 329 -4.71 -20.28 -19.43
C VAL A 329 -3.84 -20.90 -20.54
N ALA A 330 -2.55 -21.08 -20.27
CA ALA A 330 -1.67 -21.80 -21.18
C ALA A 330 -2.24 -23.22 -21.38
N GLY A 331 -2.68 -23.51 -22.60
CA GLY A 331 -3.25 -24.80 -23.00
C GLY A 331 -2.21 -25.90 -23.16
#